data_AF-A0A7I9VB58-F1
#
_entry.id   AF-A0A7I9VB58-F1
#
_cell.length_a   1.000
_cell.length_b   1.000
_cell.length_c   1.000
_cell.angle_alpha   90.00
_cell.angle_beta   90.00
_cell.angle_gamma   90.00
#
_symmetry.space_group_name_H-M   'P 1'
#
loop_
_entity.id
_entity.type
_entity.pdbx_description
1 polymer ?
#
loop_
_entity_poly.entity_id
_entity_poly.type
_entity_poly.pdbx_seq_one_letter_code
_entity_poly.pdbx_strand_id
1 'polypeptide(L)'
;MSTAELERVAVDEPESFDLWSMPFLGIGAIVGSIYLAARSLTVSPITRDGGFSAVQGQVAWTIIVAGVIAVAATGSVVVRRDVRGVTLAVRAMVGVCWIAVFAVACGSGMFLGDRYHGPNHSAAMSATWFSLVGMLVAMMLRRAPRDRSRLAPVRESAKSAVVAVLIPLIVAVAITQPWKSDPIDDADTRGDLVVELADTHPWTDSPPPRRVTLAPTRITSDVKPSSWSRHDEPVGGGFVTSNLEMVNADTGTVRWRIDGDSLDYRSSTFVDSVHSLVVISQPHRTGGPTTTAIDAETGTVRWTQPVALTTWEHGYQQGKTLIGTGVLATITPDARIMRALSPTDGTPTWDYRVGSECAIVHVESRPMLSVMVGCAGRGVVEHILDPDTGRLVAGPLSVDTQDSASRALAPVGDRFRATAATTGRAFNYASGVIDTRTGRTVARRSGADGSGMPLTCDATADCLMRTTGGRGELVSLTGAHPPIAVNASTVNAERAIWLADQILWVDDVKTGRLVVVDRTSGAVTTTPVPAGSLAVVPGAVLLREGTTLLRFEGKA
;
A
#
# COMPACT_ATOMS: atom_id res chain seq x y z
N MET A 1 83.40 26.79 -5.39
CA MET A 1 82.26 26.05 -4.78
C MET A 1 82.48 24.58 -5.04
N SER A 2 82.71 23.80 -3.98
CA SER A 2 82.98 22.38 -4.04
C SER A 2 81.66 21.59 -4.08
N THR A 3 81.73 20.35 -4.53
CA THR A 3 80.66 19.34 -4.53
C THR A 3 80.05 19.02 -3.16
N ALA A 4 80.43 19.75 -2.09
CA ALA A 4 79.92 19.60 -0.73
C ALA A 4 78.71 20.50 -0.39
N GLU A 5 78.30 21.43 -1.27
CA GLU A 5 77.15 22.31 -1.02
C GLU A 5 75.83 21.84 -1.66
N LEU A 6 75.87 20.80 -2.50
CA LEU A 6 74.68 20.21 -3.14
C LEU A 6 73.99 19.10 -2.33
N GLU A 7 74.54 18.74 -1.16
CA GLU A 7 73.96 17.74 -0.24
C GLU A 7 73.13 18.35 0.92
N ARG A 8 72.95 19.68 0.97
CA ARG A 8 72.20 20.33 2.05
C ARG A 8 70.73 20.67 1.74
N VAL A 9 70.20 20.22 0.61
CA VAL A 9 68.77 20.36 0.29
C VAL A 9 68.23 19.00 -0.09
N ALA A 10 67.75 18.23 0.90
CA ALA A 10 66.66 17.24 0.80
C ALA A 10 66.79 16.13 1.87
N VAL A 11 66.63 16.47 3.14
CA VAL A 11 66.05 15.53 4.12
C VAL A 11 65.17 16.37 5.07
N ASP A 12 64.06 16.89 4.54
CA ASP A 12 62.89 17.07 5.39
C ASP A 12 62.40 15.66 5.70
N GLU A 13 62.47 15.28 6.97
CA GLU A 13 61.85 14.05 7.45
C GLU A 13 60.38 14.07 7.00
N PRO A 14 59.90 13.06 6.24
CA PRO A 14 58.48 12.98 5.98
C PRO A 14 57.82 12.84 7.35
N GLU A 15 56.97 13.82 7.69
CA GLU A 15 56.08 13.78 8.85
C GLU A 15 55.60 12.34 8.99
N SER A 16 56.05 11.69 10.07
CA SER A 16 55.74 10.30 10.31
C SER A 16 54.23 10.20 10.37
N PHE A 17 53.63 9.73 9.28
CA PHE A 17 52.19 9.54 9.17
C PHE A 17 51.82 8.61 10.33
N ASP A 18 51.22 9.20 11.36
CA ASP A 18 51.15 8.57 12.67
C ASP A 18 50.30 7.30 12.53
N LEU A 19 50.94 6.14 12.60
CA LEU A 19 50.32 4.83 12.34
C LEU A 19 49.15 4.55 13.29
N TRP A 20 49.03 5.36 14.35
CA TRP A 20 47.93 5.39 15.31
C TRP A 20 46.63 6.00 14.76
N SER A 21 46.65 6.76 13.65
CA SER A 21 45.45 7.39 13.06
C SER A 21 44.61 6.44 12.19
N MET A 22 45.22 5.40 11.59
CA MET A 22 44.52 4.40 10.77
C MET A 22 43.42 3.58 11.48
N PRO A 23 43.57 3.10 12.74
CA PRO A 23 42.48 2.41 13.41
C PRO A 23 41.26 3.30 13.66
N PHE A 24 41.43 4.62 13.86
CA PHE A 24 40.31 5.54 14.07
C PHE A 24 39.50 5.77 12.80
N LEU A 25 40.14 5.83 11.62
CA LEU A 25 39.44 5.90 10.34
C LEU A 25 38.64 4.62 10.05
N GLY A 26 39.20 3.45 10.39
CA GLY A 26 38.50 2.17 10.28
C GLY A 26 37.29 2.06 11.21
N ILE A 27 37.43 2.49 12.46
CA ILE A 27 36.32 2.52 13.43
C ILE A 27 35.24 3.51 12.99
N GLY A 28 35.63 4.70 12.52
CA GLY A 28 34.69 5.72 12.02
C GLY A 28 33.89 5.22 10.81
N ALA A 29 34.54 4.53 9.87
CA ALA A 29 33.86 3.92 8.72
C ALA A 29 32.89 2.81 9.14
N ILE A 30 33.26 1.95 10.10
CA ILE A 30 32.40 0.89 10.62
C ILE A 30 31.19 1.49 11.34
N VAL A 31 31.41 2.43 12.27
CA VAL A 31 30.33 3.08 13.03
C VAL A 31 29.41 3.88 12.10
N GLY A 32 29.97 4.60 11.13
CA GLY A 32 29.20 5.33 10.13
C GLY A 32 28.35 4.41 9.25
N SER A 33 28.89 3.26 8.82
CA SER A 33 28.17 2.29 8.00
C SER A 33 27.04 1.61 8.78
N ILE A 34 27.28 1.27 10.05
CA ILE A 34 26.28 0.66 10.94
C ILE A 34 25.18 1.67 11.29
N TYR A 35 25.55 2.93 11.54
CA TYR A 35 24.58 4.00 11.78
C TYR A 35 23.72 4.27 10.54
N LEU A 36 24.31 4.37 9.35
CA LEU A 36 23.58 4.57 8.10
C LEU A 36 22.67 3.38 7.77
N ALA A 37 23.14 2.15 7.99
CA ALA A 37 22.35 0.92 7.84
C ALA A 37 21.17 0.87 8.82
N ALA A 38 21.43 1.10 10.11
CA ALA A 38 20.37 1.13 11.13
C ALA A 38 19.38 2.26 10.88
N ARG A 39 19.86 3.44 10.47
CA ARG A 39 19.03 4.60 10.16
C ARG A 39 18.19 4.37 8.91
N SER A 40 18.73 3.81 7.83
CA SER A 40 17.93 3.48 6.64
C SER A 40 16.84 2.46 6.96
N LEU A 41 17.13 1.50 7.83
CA LEU A 41 16.17 0.49 8.27
C LEU A 41 15.13 1.00 9.30
N THR A 42 15.39 2.09 10.02
CA THR A 42 14.50 2.61 11.08
C THR A 42 13.77 3.89 10.69
N VAL A 43 14.30 4.69 9.75
CA VAL A 43 13.68 5.93 9.26
C VAL A 43 12.73 5.67 8.12
N SER A 44 12.89 4.55 7.41
CA SER A 44 11.86 4.18 6.44
C SER A 44 10.54 3.98 7.18
N PRO A 45 9.47 4.68 6.78
CA PRO A 45 8.18 4.52 7.43
C PRO A 45 7.89 3.02 7.43
N ILE A 46 7.54 2.49 8.60
CA ILE A 46 7.08 1.12 8.79
C ILE A 46 5.72 1.04 8.08
N THR A 47 5.73 1.10 6.75
CA THR A 47 4.63 0.64 5.93
C THR A 47 4.58 -0.86 6.19
N ARG A 48 3.42 -1.33 6.65
CA ARG A 48 3.15 -2.74 6.90
C ARG A 48 3.15 -3.52 5.58
N ASP A 49 4.31 -3.61 4.92
CA ASP A 49 4.59 -4.73 4.05
C ASP A 49 4.68 -5.93 4.99
N GLY A 50 3.55 -6.62 5.14
CA GLY A 50 3.25 -7.54 6.24
C GLY A 50 4.23 -8.71 6.40
N GLY A 51 5.07 -8.97 5.40
CA GLY A 51 6.17 -9.94 5.48
C GLY A 51 7.51 -9.34 5.88
N PHE A 52 7.90 -8.18 5.33
CA PHE A 52 9.27 -7.66 5.48
C PHE A 52 9.46 -6.84 6.76
N SER A 53 8.43 -6.18 7.28
CA SER A 53 8.57 -5.33 8.48
C SER A 53 9.08 -6.09 9.73
N ALA A 54 8.63 -7.34 9.92
CA ALA A 54 9.11 -8.20 11.00
C ALA A 54 10.57 -8.61 10.82
N VAL A 55 10.98 -8.86 9.57
CA VAL A 55 12.36 -9.19 9.18
C VAL A 55 13.28 -7.98 9.27
N GLN A 56 12.82 -6.81 8.83
CA GLN A 56 13.55 -5.55 8.82
C GLN A 56 13.97 -5.15 10.23
N GLY A 57 13.07 -5.28 11.21
CA GLY A 57 13.38 -5.05 12.62
C GLY A 57 14.44 -6.02 13.14
N GLN A 58 14.36 -7.31 12.81
CA GLN A 58 15.34 -8.32 13.21
C GLN A 58 16.72 -8.05 12.59
N VAL A 59 16.78 -7.72 11.30
CA VAL A 59 18.02 -7.40 10.59
C VAL A 59 18.65 -6.12 11.17
N ALA A 60 17.86 -5.07 11.39
CA ALA A 60 18.34 -3.82 11.98
C ALA A 60 18.93 -4.04 13.39
N TRP A 61 18.23 -4.76 14.26
CA TRP A 61 18.72 -5.09 15.60
C TRP A 61 19.99 -5.93 15.56
N THR A 62 20.07 -6.90 14.66
CA THR A 62 21.27 -7.74 14.51
C THR A 62 22.48 -6.91 14.08
N ILE A 63 22.30 -5.97 13.15
CA ILE A 63 23.36 -5.05 12.71
C ILE A 63 23.82 -4.13 13.85
N ILE A 64 22.88 -3.58 14.63
CA ILE A 64 23.19 -2.71 15.77
C ILE A 64 23.98 -3.49 16.84
N VAL A 65 23.50 -4.67 17.23
CA VAL A 65 24.14 -5.52 18.25
C VAL A 65 25.54 -5.93 17.79
N ALA A 66 25.68 -6.36 16.53
CA ALA A 66 26.98 -6.67 15.94
C ALA A 66 27.94 -5.47 15.99
N GLY A 67 27.45 -4.26 15.70
CA GLY A 67 28.23 -3.04 15.78
C GLY A 67 28.70 -2.68 17.17
N VAL A 68 27.81 -2.76 18.16
CA VAL A 68 28.15 -2.50 19.56
C VAL A 68 29.21 -3.47 20.06
N ILE A 69 29.05 -4.77 19.75
CA ILE A 69 30.03 -5.80 20.10
C ILE A 69 31.39 -5.50 19.44
N ALA A 70 31.40 -5.14 18.16
CA ALA A 70 32.63 -4.80 17.43
C ALA A 70 33.36 -3.58 18.02
N VAL A 71 32.62 -2.52 18.38
CA VAL A 71 33.19 -1.32 19.00
C VAL A 71 33.73 -1.62 20.40
N ALA A 72 32.97 -2.33 21.24
CA ALA A 72 33.40 -2.70 22.60
C ALA A 72 34.65 -3.59 22.57
N ALA A 73 34.67 -4.58 21.68
CA ALA A 73 35.82 -5.45 21.46
C ALA A 73 37.05 -4.63 21.04
N THR A 74 36.90 -3.72 20.07
CA THR A 74 38.00 -2.85 19.60
C THR A 74 38.50 -1.91 20.69
N GLY A 75 37.61 -1.28 21.47
CA GLY A 75 37.97 -0.42 22.59
C GLY A 75 38.77 -1.17 23.67
N SER A 76 38.38 -2.42 23.97
CA SER A 76 39.11 -3.25 24.94
C SER A 76 40.54 -3.59 24.50
N VAL A 77 40.81 -3.74 23.19
CA VAL A 77 42.16 -3.91 22.64
C VAL A 77 43.00 -2.65 22.85
N VAL A 78 42.42 -1.48 22.54
CA VAL A 78 43.11 -0.19 22.66
C VAL A 78 43.52 0.07 24.11
N VAL A 79 42.63 -0.24 25.06
CA VAL A 79 42.88 -0.03 26.49
C VAL A 79 43.93 -1.01 27.05
N ARG A 80 43.88 -2.30 26.67
CA ARG A 80 44.72 -3.33 27.31
C ARG A 80 46.17 -3.37 26.80
N ARG A 81 46.52 -2.67 25.71
CA ARG A 81 47.86 -2.65 25.08
C ARG A 81 48.47 -4.03 24.76
N ASP A 82 47.73 -5.14 24.92
CA ASP A 82 48.17 -6.49 24.60
C ASP A 82 47.70 -6.88 23.19
N VAL A 83 48.60 -6.73 22.22
CA VAL A 83 48.23 -6.58 20.81
C VAL A 83 47.96 -7.91 20.11
N ARG A 84 48.49 -9.05 20.58
CA ARG A 84 48.43 -10.30 19.81
C ARG A 84 47.20 -11.17 20.11
N GLY A 85 46.93 -11.47 21.38
CA GLY A 85 45.80 -12.32 21.76
C GLY A 85 44.45 -11.63 21.57
N VAL A 86 44.37 -10.35 21.95
CA VAL A 86 43.11 -9.59 21.89
C VAL A 86 42.72 -9.31 20.43
N THR A 87 43.67 -9.05 19.53
CA THR A 87 43.36 -8.82 18.10
C THR A 87 42.73 -10.06 17.43
N LEU A 88 43.17 -11.27 17.79
CA LEU A 88 42.59 -12.50 17.24
C LEU A 88 41.16 -12.71 17.76
N ALA A 89 40.93 -12.48 19.06
CA ALA A 89 39.61 -12.60 19.68
C ALA A 89 38.60 -11.57 19.12
N VAL A 90 39.02 -10.31 18.95
CA VAL A 90 38.18 -9.28 18.32
C VAL A 90 37.83 -9.65 16.87
N ARG A 91 38.79 -10.17 16.09
CA ARG A 91 38.53 -10.64 14.73
C ARG A 91 37.54 -11.79 14.68
N ALA A 92 37.70 -12.78 15.56
CA ALA A 92 36.79 -13.91 15.65
C ALA A 92 35.38 -13.42 16.02
N MET A 93 35.27 -12.52 17.00
CA MET A 93 33.99 -11.98 17.46
C MET A 93 33.28 -11.13 16.40
N VAL A 94 34.03 -10.26 15.70
CA VAL A 94 33.50 -9.47 14.57
C VAL A 94 33.06 -10.40 13.44
N GLY A 95 33.87 -11.40 13.08
CA GLY A 95 33.51 -12.39 12.06
C GLY A 95 32.24 -13.18 12.42
N VAL A 96 32.09 -13.62 13.67
CA VAL A 96 30.91 -14.32 14.17
C VAL A 96 29.66 -13.44 14.13
N CYS A 97 29.76 -12.18 14.57
CA CYS A 97 28.63 -11.24 14.51
C CYS A 97 28.17 -11.00 13.06
N TRP A 98 29.11 -10.94 12.10
CA TRP A 98 28.79 -10.77 10.69
C TRP A 98 28.22 -12.03 10.03
N ILE A 99 28.71 -13.21 10.38
CA ILE A 99 28.08 -14.48 9.97
C ILE A 99 26.65 -14.54 10.50
N ALA A 100 26.39 -14.05 11.72
CA ALA A 100 25.04 -13.98 12.26
C ALA A 100 24.16 -13.00 11.47
N VAL A 101 24.64 -11.79 11.12
CA VAL A 101 23.90 -10.85 10.27
C VAL A 101 23.57 -11.47 8.91
N PHE A 102 24.55 -12.13 8.26
CA PHE A 102 24.35 -12.78 6.97
C PHE A 102 23.40 -13.98 7.07
N ALA A 103 23.52 -14.80 8.10
CA ALA A 103 22.64 -15.95 8.34
C ALA A 103 21.20 -15.50 8.63
N VAL A 104 21.00 -14.39 9.35
CA VAL A 104 19.68 -13.79 9.58
C VAL A 104 19.12 -13.22 8.28
N ALA A 105 19.92 -12.55 7.46
CA ALA A 105 19.51 -12.07 6.14
C ALA A 105 19.14 -13.22 5.19
N CYS A 106 19.93 -14.29 5.12
CA CYS A 106 19.64 -15.48 4.34
C CYS A 106 18.41 -16.23 4.87
N GLY A 107 18.36 -16.49 6.18
CA GLY A 107 17.29 -17.25 6.83
C GLY A 107 15.93 -16.55 6.81
N SER A 108 15.94 -15.22 6.75
CA SER A 108 14.73 -14.43 6.55
C SER A 108 14.25 -14.39 5.09
N GLY A 109 15.05 -14.90 4.15
CA GLY A 109 14.76 -14.86 2.72
C GLY A 109 15.05 -13.51 2.07
N MET A 110 15.85 -12.65 2.69
CA MET A 110 16.20 -11.32 2.15
C MET A 110 16.95 -11.37 0.81
N PHE A 111 17.53 -12.53 0.44
CA PHE A 111 18.17 -12.72 -0.87
C PHE A 111 17.31 -13.51 -1.85
N LEU A 112 16.12 -13.97 -1.44
CA LEU A 112 15.18 -14.63 -2.32
C LEU A 112 14.37 -13.54 -3.01
N GLY A 113 14.81 -13.15 -4.21
CA GLY A 113 14.22 -12.06 -5.00
C GLY A 113 12.71 -12.15 -5.10
N ASP A 114 12.15 -13.36 -5.18
CA ASP A 114 10.71 -13.59 -5.40
C ASP A 114 9.82 -13.27 -4.19
N ARG A 115 10.38 -13.07 -2.99
CA ARG A 115 9.59 -12.89 -1.75
C ARG A 115 9.46 -11.46 -1.27
N TYR A 116 10.45 -10.60 -1.55
CA TYR A 116 10.47 -9.24 -1.02
C TYR A 116 10.91 -8.24 -2.09
N HIS A 117 10.16 -7.17 -2.24
CA HIS A 117 10.42 -6.11 -3.22
C HIS A 117 10.19 -4.73 -2.61
N GLY A 118 10.69 -3.69 -3.26
CA GLY A 118 10.45 -2.29 -2.90
C GLY A 118 11.66 -1.56 -2.27
N PRO A 119 11.54 -0.24 -2.04
CA PRO A 119 12.64 0.62 -1.59
C PRO A 119 13.21 0.22 -0.22
N ASN A 120 12.39 -0.35 0.66
CA ASN A 120 12.84 -0.85 1.97
C ASN A 120 13.74 -2.08 1.84
N HIS A 121 13.37 -2.99 0.94
CA HIS A 121 14.16 -4.19 0.65
C HIS A 121 15.49 -3.84 0.00
N SER A 122 15.50 -2.92 -0.97
CA SER A 122 16.74 -2.47 -1.62
C SER A 122 17.66 -1.73 -0.64
N ALA A 123 17.12 -0.90 0.26
CA ALA A 123 17.90 -0.26 1.32
C ALA A 123 18.53 -1.28 2.28
N ALA A 124 17.78 -2.32 2.66
CA ALA A 124 18.28 -3.41 3.51
C ALA A 124 19.40 -4.20 2.82
N MET A 125 19.20 -4.59 1.56
CA MET A 125 20.22 -5.24 0.72
C MET A 125 21.49 -4.40 0.63
N SER A 126 21.34 -3.10 0.36
CA SER A 126 22.46 -2.16 0.26
C SER A 126 23.24 -2.07 1.57
N ALA A 127 22.53 -1.94 2.70
CA ALA A 127 23.10 -1.87 4.03
C ALA A 127 23.92 -3.13 4.37
N THR A 128 23.39 -4.32 4.05
CA THR A 128 24.09 -5.60 4.25
C THR A 128 25.34 -5.70 3.37
N TRP A 129 25.28 -5.22 2.13
CA TRP A 129 26.45 -5.21 1.24
C TRP A 129 27.52 -4.23 1.68
N PHE A 130 27.20 -2.95 1.93
CA PHE A 130 28.17 -1.95 2.41
C PHE A 130 28.93 -2.44 3.64
N SER A 131 28.20 -3.10 4.52
CA SER A 131 28.75 -3.73 5.70
C SER A 131 29.78 -4.84 5.40
N LEU A 132 29.47 -5.74 4.46
CA LEU A 132 30.39 -6.78 3.98
C LEU A 132 31.65 -6.18 3.35
N VAL A 133 31.48 -5.13 2.53
CA VAL A 133 32.59 -4.42 1.87
C VAL A 133 33.52 -3.77 2.89
N GLY A 134 32.96 -3.01 3.84
CA GLY A 134 33.74 -2.36 4.90
C GLY A 134 34.58 -3.36 5.70
N MET A 135 34.05 -4.56 5.92
CA MET A 135 34.78 -5.64 6.61
C MET A 135 35.93 -6.21 5.77
N LEU A 136 35.72 -6.49 4.49
CA LEU A 136 36.78 -6.96 3.58
C LEU A 136 37.95 -5.98 3.56
N VAL A 137 37.65 -4.68 3.46
CA VAL A 137 38.66 -3.61 3.50
C VAL A 137 39.40 -3.60 4.84
N ALA A 138 38.69 -3.69 5.97
CA ALA A 138 39.29 -3.74 7.30
C ALA A 138 40.19 -4.99 7.50
N MET A 139 39.83 -6.13 6.93
CA MET A 139 40.64 -7.35 6.98
C MET A 139 41.89 -7.25 6.10
N MET A 140 41.81 -6.59 4.93
CA MET A 140 42.94 -6.44 4.01
C MET A 140 43.96 -5.38 4.47
N LEU A 141 43.51 -4.28 5.07
CA LEU A 141 44.37 -3.16 5.49
C LEU A 141 45.47 -3.54 6.50
N ARG A 142 45.41 -4.72 7.16
CA ARG A 142 46.41 -5.17 8.13
C ARG A 142 47.38 -6.24 7.63
N ARG A 143 47.28 -6.69 6.37
CA ARG A 143 48.26 -7.60 5.76
C ARG A 143 49.44 -6.88 5.11
N ALA A 144 49.54 -5.55 5.20
CA ALA A 144 50.74 -4.82 4.78
C ALA A 144 51.97 -5.40 5.52
N PRO A 145 52.93 -6.04 4.82
CA PRO A 145 54.05 -6.70 5.46
C PRO A 145 54.87 -5.66 6.23
N ARG A 146 55.18 -5.94 7.49
CA ARG A 146 56.11 -5.14 8.31
C ARG A 146 57.58 -5.33 7.91
N ASP A 147 57.87 -6.02 6.80
CA ASP A 147 59.22 -6.16 6.29
C ASP A 147 59.70 -4.85 5.67
N ARG A 148 60.41 -4.09 6.49
CA ARG A 148 61.03 -2.79 6.19
C ARG A 148 62.15 -2.83 5.14
N SER A 149 62.43 -3.95 4.46
CA SER A 149 63.70 -4.09 3.72
C SER A 149 63.64 -4.10 2.19
N ARG A 150 62.48 -3.99 1.52
CA ARG A 150 62.45 -3.75 0.06
C ARG A 150 61.29 -2.83 -0.31
N LEU A 151 61.59 -1.65 -0.84
CA LEU A 151 60.67 -0.61 -1.33
C LEU A 151 59.83 -1.00 -2.57
N ALA A 152 59.80 -2.28 -2.95
CA ALA A 152 59.15 -2.75 -4.17
C ALA A 152 57.67 -3.24 -4.06
N PRO A 153 57.05 -3.57 -2.91
CA PRO A 153 55.70 -4.13 -2.91
C PRO A 153 54.57 -3.12 -2.61
N VAL A 154 54.88 -1.86 -2.28
CA VAL A 154 53.84 -0.85 -1.92
C VAL A 154 52.91 -0.58 -3.11
N ARG A 155 53.44 -0.59 -4.34
CA ARG A 155 52.65 -0.34 -5.55
C ARG A 155 51.74 -1.52 -5.91
N GLU A 156 52.09 -2.75 -5.53
CA GLU A 156 51.22 -3.91 -5.74
C GLU A 156 50.15 -4.02 -4.66
N SER A 157 50.50 -3.79 -3.39
CA SER A 157 49.53 -3.81 -2.29
C SER A 157 48.51 -2.65 -2.35
N ALA A 158 48.91 -1.48 -2.86
CA ALA A 158 47.97 -0.39 -3.19
C ALA A 158 47.01 -0.78 -4.33
N LYS A 159 47.49 -1.47 -5.38
CA LYS A 159 46.62 -1.99 -6.45
C LYS A 159 45.65 -3.04 -5.91
N SER A 160 46.09 -3.95 -5.04
CA SER A 160 45.22 -4.95 -4.41
C SER A 160 44.15 -4.30 -3.53
N ALA A 161 44.51 -3.27 -2.74
CA ALA A 161 43.57 -2.54 -1.91
C ALA A 161 42.56 -1.74 -2.74
N VAL A 162 43.01 -1.09 -3.82
CA VAL A 162 42.14 -0.36 -4.75
C VAL A 162 41.17 -1.30 -5.46
N VAL A 163 41.64 -2.48 -5.92
CA VAL A 163 40.78 -3.51 -6.53
C VAL A 163 39.80 -4.11 -5.51
N ALA A 164 40.25 -4.34 -4.27
CA ALA A 164 39.41 -4.86 -3.19
C ALA A 164 38.37 -3.87 -2.66
N VAL A 165 38.52 -2.56 -2.93
CA VAL A 165 37.51 -1.52 -2.62
C VAL A 165 36.62 -1.28 -3.85
N LEU A 166 37.21 -1.15 -5.04
CA LEU A 166 36.48 -0.82 -6.26
C LEU A 166 35.58 -1.94 -6.73
N ILE A 167 35.99 -3.22 -6.69
CA ILE A 167 35.11 -4.31 -7.14
C ILE A 167 33.84 -4.39 -6.29
N PRO A 168 33.90 -4.43 -4.94
CA PRO A 168 32.68 -4.44 -4.15
C PRO A 168 31.90 -3.13 -4.21
N LEU A 169 32.55 -1.98 -4.38
CA LEU A 169 31.85 -0.70 -4.59
C LEU A 169 31.12 -0.68 -5.94
N ILE A 170 31.75 -1.16 -7.01
CA ILE A 170 31.14 -1.31 -8.34
C ILE A 170 30.01 -2.33 -8.30
N VAL A 171 30.17 -3.45 -7.57
CA VAL A 171 29.12 -4.45 -7.36
C VAL A 171 27.98 -3.85 -6.53
N ALA A 172 28.27 -3.13 -5.44
CA ALA A 172 27.24 -2.44 -4.66
C ALA A 172 26.52 -1.36 -5.49
N VAL A 173 27.24 -0.57 -6.31
CA VAL A 173 26.66 0.42 -7.22
C VAL A 173 25.85 -0.23 -8.35
N ALA A 174 26.31 -1.37 -8.88
CA ALA A 174 25.62 -2.12 -9.93
C ALA A 174 24.33 -2.77 -9.41
N ILE A 175 24.32 -3.25 -8.16
CA ILE A 175 23.15 -3.84 -7.52
C ILE A 175 22.20 -2.77 -6.94
N THR A 176 22.71 -1.57 -6.62
CA THR A 176 21.90 -0.41 -6.19
C THR A 176 21.37 0.43 -7.34
N GLN A 177 21.78 0.15 -8.58
CA GLN A 177 21.02 0.67 -9.71
C GLN A 177 19.57 0.21 -9.52
N PRO A 178 18.58 1.12 -9.67
CA PRO A 178 17.17 0.74 -9.58
C PRO A 178 17.02 -0.47 -10.47
N TRP A 179 16.63 -1.60 -9.87
CA TRP A 179 16.56 -2.89 -10.54
C TRP A 179 15.96 -2.63 -11.91
N LYS A 180 16.77 -2.78 -12.97
CA LYS A 180 16.21 -3.11 -14.27
C LYS A 180 15.53 -4.42 -13.95
N SER A 181 14.21 -4.35 -13.75
CA SER A 181 13.35 -5.52 -13.73
C SER A 181 13.91 -6.45 -14.78
N ASP A 182 14.27 -7.68 -14.39
CA ASP A 182 14.58 -8.71 -15.36
C ASP A 182 13.58 -8.51 -16.50
N PRO A 183 14.04 -8.32 -17.75
CA PRO A 183 13.11 -8.39 -18.85
C PRO A 183 12.49 -9.78 -18.68
N ILE A 184 11.24 -9.81 -18.23
CA ILE A 184 10.39 -10.96 -18.46
C ILE A 184 10.51 -11.08 -19.97
N ASP A 185 11.21 -12.11 -20.46
CA ASP A 185 11.60 -12.21 -21.88
C ASP A 185 10.37 -12.34 -22.83
N ASP A 186 9.15 -12.19 -22.31
CA ASP A 186 7.88 -11.95 -23.02
C ASP A 186 7.41 -10.47 -23.00
N ALA A 187 8.23 -9.52 -22.55
CA ALA A 187 7.85 -8.11 -22.39
C ALA A 187 7.72 -7.33 -23.71
N ASP A 188 8.22 -7.89 -24.83
CA ASP A 188 8.11 -7.32 -26.18
C ASP A 188 6.82 -7.75 -26.91
N THR A 189 6.00 -8.63 -26.36
CA THR A 189 4.76 -9.12 -27.01
C THR A 189 3.46 -8.60 -26.40
N ARG A 190 3.48 -7.92 -25.24
CA ARG A 190 2.26 -7.29 -24.69
C ARG A 190 1.97 -5.97 -25.42
N GLY A 191 1.21 -6.08 -26.50
CA GLY A 191 0.67 -4.98 -27.29
C GLY A 191 -0.24 -4.04 -26.48
N ASP A 192 -0.84 -3.06 -27.16
CA ASP A 192 -1.89 -2.23 -26.56
C ASP A 192 -3.01 -3.09 -25.96
N LEU A 193 -3.70 -2.56 -24.95
CA LEU A 193 -4.81 -3.24 -24.29
C LEU A 193 -5.86 -3.63 -25.34
N VAL A 194 -6.12 -4.93 -25.48
CA VAL A 194 -7.08 -5.46 -26.44
C VAL A 194 -8.40 -5.72 -25.71
N VAL A 195 -9.47 -5.09 -26.21
CA VAL A 195 -10.84 -5.35 -25.76
C VAL A 195 -11.55 -6.16 -26.84
N GLU A 196 -11.97 -7.38 -26.49
CA GLU A 196 -12.77 -8.22 -27.37
C GLU A 196 -14.25 -8.00 -27.10
N LEU A 197 -15.00 -7.58 -28.12
CA LEU A 197 -16.45 -7.43 -28.05
C LEU A 197 -17.12 -8.77 -28.36
N ALA A 198 -18.12 -9.13 -27.55
CA ALA A 198 -18.87 -10.38 -27.67
C ALA A 198 -20.39 -10.14 -27.76
N ASP A 199 -20.95 -9.28 -26.91
CA ASP A 199 -22.39 -8.97 -26.87
C ASP A 199 -22.65 -7.47 -26.94
N THR A 200 -23.64 -7.07 -27.75
CA THR A 200 -24.07 -5.69 -28.00
C THR A 200 -25.54 -5.43 -27.66
N HIS A 201 -26.25 -6.38 -27.03
CA HIS A 201 -27.64 -6.17 -26.58
C HIS A 201 -27.75 -4.92 -25.73
N PRO A 202 -28.60 -3.93 -26.07
CA PRO A 202 -28.66 -2.63 -25.41
C PRO A 202 -28.95 -2.76 -23.91
N TRP A 203 -28.50 -1.77 -23.14
CA TRP A 203 -28.81 -1.71 -21.71
C TRP A 203 -30.26 -1.28 -21.49
N THR A 204 -30.81 -1.71 -20.38
CA THR A 204 -32.04 -1.12 -19.89
C THR A 204 -31.75 0.27 -19.32
N ASP A 205 -32.37 1.31 -19.87
CA ASP A 205 -32.27 2.71 -19.40
C ASP A 205 -33.08 2.98 -18.11
N SER A 206 -33.33 1.95 -17.29
CA SER A 206 -34.12 2.10 -16.07
C SER A 206 -33.30 2.78 -14.99
N PRO A 207 -33.88 3.70 -14.20
CA PRO A 207 -33.17 4.24 -13.04
C PRO A 207 -32.82 3.11 -12.05
N PRO A 208 -31.79 3.29 -11.19
CA PRO A 208 -31.54 2.38 -10.09
C PRO A 208 -32.81 2.17 -9.23
N PRO A 209 -33.04 0.95 -8.72
CA PRO A 209 -34.27 0.64 -8.02
C PRO A 209 -34.37 1.37 -6.69
N ARG A 210 -35.57 1.87 -6.34
CA ARG A 210 -35.86 2.40 -4.99
C ARG A 210 -36.19 1.31 -3.98
N ARG A 211 -36.76 0.21 -4.49
CA ARG A 211 -37.24 -0.96 -3.75
C ARG A 211 -37.10 -2.19 -4.64
N VAL A 212 -36.83 -3.35 -4.06
CA VAL A 212 -36.87 -4.62 -4.81
C VAL A 212 -37.97 -5.55 -4.32
N THR A 213 -38.36 -6.46 -5.20
CA THR A 213 -39.16 -7.63 -4.84
C THR A 213 -38.27 -8.77 -4.33
N LEU A 214 -38.82 -9.65 -3.50
CA LEU A 214 -38.06 -10.78 -2.91
C LEU A 214 -38.05 -12.04 -3.79
N ALA A 215 -38.67 -11.98 -4.96
CA ALA A 215 -38.74 -13.07 -5.92
C ALA A 215 -37.69 -12.81 -7.01
N PRO A 216 -36.51 -13.45 -6.95
CA PRO A 216 -35.50 -13.24 -7.97
C PRO A 216 -35.89 -13.94 -9.27
N THR A 217 -35.54 -13.31 -10.39
CA THR A 217 -35.46 -13.97 -11.68
C THR A 217 -34.08 -14.59 -11.81
N ARG A 218 -34.02 -15.85 -12.22
CA ARG A 218 -32.75 -16.57 -12.41
C ARG A 218 -32.28 -16.37 -13.85
N ILE A 219 -31.05 -15.90 -14.00
CA ILE A 219 -30.35 -15.70 -15.27
C ILE A 219 -29.12 -16.59 -15.26
N THR A 220 -28.90 -17.35 -16.33
CA THR A 220 -27.67 -18.13 -16.51
C THR A 220 -26.60 -17.21 -17.08
N SER A 221 -25.44 -17.15 -16.46
CA SER A 221 -24.29 -16.40 -16.94
C SER A 221 -23.27 -17.31 -17.60
N ASP A 222 -22.75 -16.86 -18.75
CA ASP A 222 -21.70 -17.54 -19.49
C ASP A 222 -20.33 -17.46 -18.80
N VAL A 223 -20.22 -16.70 -17.71
CA VAL A 223 -18.96 -16.48 -17.01
C VAL A 223 -18.64 -17.60 -16.05
N LYS A 224 -17.46 -18.20 -16.24
CA LYS A 224 -16.88 -19.14 -15.29
C LYS A 224 -16.49 -18.41 -13.99
N PRO A 225 -16.93 -18.88 -12.82
CA PRO A 225 -16.49 -18.29 -11.55
C PRO A 225 -14.98 -18.42 -11.42
N SER A 226 -14.30 -17.34 -11.03
CA SER A 226 -12.89 -17.44 -10.66
C SER A 226 -12.78 -17.96 -9.23
N SER A 227 -11.73 -18.74 -8.96
CA SER A 227 -11.42 -19.21 -7.61
C SER A 227 -10.80 -18.13 -6.72
N TRP A 228 -10.39 -17.00 -7.29
CA TRP A 228 -9.48 -16.04 -6.64
C TRP A 228 -10.12 -14.70 -6.27
N SER A 229 -11.31 -14.37 -6.79
CA SER A 229 -12.00 -13.13 -6.42
C SER A 229 -13.51 -13.34 -6.33
N ARG A 230 -14.07 -12.91 -5.19
CA ARG A 230 -15.50 -13.04 -4.86
C ARG A 230 -16.30 -11.78 -5.18
N HIS A 231 -15.68 -10.80 -5.85
CA HIS A 231 -16.24 -9.46 -5.98
C HIS A 231 -16.36 -9.06 -7.45
N ASP A 232 -17.61 -9.13 -7.91
CA ASP A 232 -18.06 -8.49 -9.13
C ASP A 232 -18.43 -7.04 -8.78
N GLU A 233 -18.03 -6.12 -9.65
CA GLU A 233 -18.18 -4.69 -9.40
C GLU A 233 -19.28 -4.12 -10.31
N PRO A 234 -20.35 -3.51 -9.77
CA PRO A 234 -21.40 -2.92 -10.59
C PRO A 234 -20.88 -1.73 -11.39
N VAL A 235 -21.25 -1.66 -12.67
CA VAL A 235 -20.96 -0.52 -13.54
C VAL A 235 -21.94 -0.48 -14.70
N GLY A 236 -22.52 0.70 -14.96
CA GLY A 236 -23.56 0.85 -15.98
C GLY A 236 -24.69 -0.18 -15.82
N GLY A 237 -25.16 -0.77 -16.92
CA GLY A 237 -26.19 -1.81 -16.95
C GLY A 237 -25.71 -3.23 -16.56
N GLY A 238 -24.57 -3.36 -15.87
CA GLY A 238 -23.93 -4.65 -15.68
C GLY A 238 -22.94 -4.70 -14.54
N PHE A 239 -22.01 -5.65 -14.62
CA PHE A 239 -20.92 -5.79 -13.67
C PHE A 239 -19.64 -6.31 -14.33
N VAL A 240 -18.50 -5.92 -13.78
CA VAL A 240 -17.19 -6.40 -14.21
C VAL A 240 -16.76 -7.56 -13.34
N THR A 241 -16.40 -8.68 -13.97
CA THR A 241 -15.94 -9.93 -13.32
C THR A 241 -14.45 -9.91 -13.06
N SER A 242 -13.99 -10.78 -12.16
CA SER A 242 -12.56 -10.88 -11.81
C SER A 242 -11.65 -11.15 -13.00
N ASN A 243 -12.20 -11.76 -14.06
CA ASN A 243 -11.48 -12.06 -15.29
C ASN A 243 -11.54 -10.87 -16.27
N LEU A 244 -11.99 -9.70 -15.80
CA LEU A 244 -12.11 -8.48 -16.58
C LEU A 244 -13.06 -8.62 -17.78
N GLU A 245 -14.13 -9.37 -17.54
CA GLU A 245 -15.27 -9.47 -18.44
C GLU A 245 -16.35 -8.52 -17.93
N MET A 246 -16.91 -7.72 -18.82
CA MET A 246 -18.12 -6.96 -18.55
C MET A 246 -19.33 -7.80 -18.91
N VAL A 247 -20.22 -8.01 -17.95
CA VAL A 247 -21.40 -8.85 -18.09
C VAL A 247 -22.65 -7.97 -18.11
N ASN A 248 -23.52 -8.21 -19.08
CA ASN A 248 -24.84 -7.58 -19.11
C ASN A 248 -25.72 -8.21 -18.01
N ALA A 249 -26.26 -7.39 -17.11
CA ALA A 249 -27.09 -7.86 -16.01
C ALA A 249 -28.42 -8.49 -16.45
N ASP A 250 -28.94 -8.06 -17.60
CA ASP A 250 -30.27 -8.47 -18.08
C ASP A 250 -30.21 -9.85 -18.75
N THR A 251 -29.10 -10.15 -19.42
CA THR A 251 -28.93 -11.37 -20.23
C THR A 251 -27.94 -12.37 -19.62
N GLY A 252 -27.05 -11.93 -18.73
CA GLY A 252 -25.97 -12.75 -18.14
C GLY A 252 -24.81 -13.04 -19.09
N THR A 253 -24.86 -12.52 -20.32
CA THR A 253 -23.86 -12.68 -21.37
C THR A 253 -22.69 -11.71 -21.20
N VAL A 254 -21.50 -12.14 -21.63
CA VAL A 254 -20.31 -11.26 -21.65
C VAL A 254 -20.47 -10.27 -22.80
N ARG A 255 -20.49 -8.97 -22.50
CA ARG A 255 -20.46 -7.88 -23.48
C ARG A 255 -19.10 -7.71 -24.11
N TRP A 256 -18.09 -7.60 -23.27
CA TRP A 256 -16.72 -7.47 -23.71
C TRP A 256 -15.78 -8.03 -22.65
N ARG A 257 -14.55 -8.34 -23.04
CA ARG A 257 -13.51 -8.80 -22.12
C ARG A 257 -12.18 -8.18 -22.50
N ILE A 258 -11.32 -8.00 -21.51
CA ILE A 258 -9.93 -7.64 -21.74
C ILE A 258 -9.13 -8.93 -21.90
N ASP A 259 -8.31 -9.00 -22.93
CA ASP A 259 -7.38 -10.11 -23.10
C ASP A 259 -6.38 -10.13 -21.93
N GLY A 260 -6.40 -11.22 -21.16
CA GLY A 260 -5.53 -11.40 -20.00
C GLY A 260 -4.05 -11.38 -20.35
N ASP A 261 -3.69 -11.77 -21.58
CA ASP A 261 -2.29 -11.76 -22.03
C ASP A 261 -1.78 -10.32 -22.26
N SER A 262 -2.69 -9.37 -22.49
CA SER A 262 -2.38 -7.93 -22.63
C SER A 262 -2.11 -7.23 -21.29
N LEU A 263 -2.30 -7.93 -20.15
CA LEU A 263 -2.18 -7.34 -18.83
C LEU A 263 -0.92 -7.81 -18.10
N ASP A 264 -0.24 -6.85 -17.49
CA ASP A 264 0.80 -7.16 -16.52
C ASP A 264 0.17 -7.63 -15.20
N TYR A 265 0.86 -8.52 -14.48
CA TYR A 265 0.39 -9.05 -13.20
C TYR A 265 0.20 -7.97 -12.13
N ARG A 266 0.81 -6.78 -12.33
CA ARG A 266 0.69 -5.60 -11.47
C ARG A 266 -0.38 -4.61 -11.93
N SER A 267 -1.16 -4.94 -12.95
CA SER A 267 -2.25 -4.08 -13.41
C SER A 267 -3.34 -3.98 -12.35
N SER A 268 -3.91 -2.79 -12.19
CA SER A 268 -5.03 -2.53 -11.28
C SER A 268 -6.26 -2.17 -12.09
N THR A 269 -7.42 -2.63 -11.63
CA THR A 269 -8.72 -2.33 -12.25
C THR A 269 -9.53 -1.43 -11.34
N PHE A 270 -10.03 -0.36 -11.92
CA PHE A 270 -10.86 0.60 -11.25
C PHE A 270 -12.22 0.66 -11.92
N VAL A 271 -13.26 0.79 -11.12
CA VAL A 271 -14.62 0.90 -11.64
C VAL A 271 -15.22 2.21 -11.19
N ASP A 272 -15.48 3.11 -12.14
CA ASP A 272 -16.19 4.37 -11.94
C ASP A 272 -17.63 4.18 -12.42
N SER A 273 -18.49 3.86 -11.47
CA SER A 273 -19.91 3.58 -11.72
C SER A 273 -20.69 4.85 -12.10
N VAL A 274 -20.20 6.05 -11.74
CA VAL A 274 -20.89 7.31 -12.06
C VAL A 274 -20.74 7.63 -13.53
N HIS A 275 -19.54 7.47 -14.09
CA HIS A 275 -19.25 7.77 -15.50
C HIS A 275 -19.34 6.52 -16.40
N SER A 276 -19.72 5.39 -15.81
CA SER A 276 -19.78 4.06 -16.47
C SER A 276 -18.46 3.71 -17.15
N LEU A 277 -17.38 3.75 -16.38
CA LEU A 277 -16.02 3.47 -16.84
C LEU A 277 -15.38 2.31 -16.09
N VAL A 278 -14.61 1.53 -16.84
CA VAL A 278 -13.64 0.60 -16.31
C VAL A 278 -12.26 1.12 -16.67
N VAL A 279 -11.45 1.43 -15.66
CA VAL A 279 -10.13 2.03 -15.85
C VAL A 279 -9.05 1.03 -15.45
N ILE A 280 -8.15 0.74 -16.37
CA ILE A 280 -7.03 -0.19 -16.17
C ILE A 280 -5.75 0.63 -16.02
N SER A 281 -5.11 0.54 -14.87
CA SER A 281 -3.80 1.14 -14.62
C SER A 281 -2.72 0.08 -14.70
N GLN A 282 -1.73 0.30 -15.55
CA GLN A 282 -0.58 -0.56 -15.79
C GLN A 282 0.69 0.20 -15.38
N PRO A 283 1.01 0.26 -14.07
CA PRO A 283 2.10 1.10 -13.56
C PRO A 283 3.51 0.67 -14.04
N HIS A 284 3.65 -0.55 -14.52
CA HIS A 284 4.93 -1.16 -14.90
C HIS A 284 4.98 -1.64 -16.35
N ARG A 285 4.11 -1.11 -17.22
CA ARG A 285 4.11 -1.47 -18.64
C ARG A 285 5.44 -1.08 -19.31
N THR A 286 5.91 -1.92 -20.23
CA THR A 286 7.03 -1.60 -21.13
C THR A 286 6.74 -0.30 -21.88
N GLY A 287 7.69 0.65 -21.85
CA GLY A 287 7.49 1.99 -22.42
C GLY A 287 6.97 3.05 -21.44
N GLY A 288 6.65 2.66 -20.21
CA GLY A 288 6.24 3.57 -19.14
C GLY A 288 4.85 3.25 -18.58
N PRO A 289 4.45 3.87 -17.46
CA PRO A 289 3.14 3.66 -16.88
C PRO A 289 2.04 4.12 -17.85
N THR A 290 0.98 3.33 -17.95
CA THR A 290 -0.21 3.70 -18.74
C THR A 290 -1.48 3.44 -17.98
N THR A 291 -2.46 4.32 -18.16
CA THR A 291 -3.82 4.15 -17.66
C THR A 291 -4.78 4.29 -18.83
N THR A 292 -5.68 3.33 -18.97
CA THR A 292 -6.66 3.26 -20.07
C THR A 292 -8.06 3.22 -19.48
N ALA A 293 -8.93 4.14 -19.90
CA ALA A 293 -10.35 4.10 -19.55
C ALA A 293 -11.17 3.50 -20.69
N ILE A 294 -12.04 2.58 -20.32
CA ILE A 294 -12.90 1.82 -21.21
C ILE A 294 -14.32 2.15 -20.85
N ASP A 295 -15.11 2.48 -21.87
CA ASP A 295 -16.55 2.63 -21.74
C ASP A 295 -17.17 1.29 -21.32
N ALA A 296 -17.83 1.26 -20.17
CA ALA A 296 -18.39 0.02 -19.65
C ALA A 296 -19.52 -0.52 -20.54
N GLU A 297 -20.21 0.36 -21.27
CA GLU A 297 -21.28 -0.03 -22.18
C GLU A 297 -20.72 -0.67 -23.43
N THR A 298 -19.87 0.06 -24.12
CA THR A 298 -19.48 -0.30 -25.49
C THR A 298 -18.20 -1.12 -25.55
N GLY A 299 -17.41 -1.16 -24.47
CA GLY A 299 -16.07 -1.73 -24.47
C GLY A 299 -15.05 -0.88 -25.25
N THR A 300 -15.45 0.32 -25.73
CA THR A 300 -14.53 1.18 -26.47
C THR A 300 -13.59 1.89 -25.51
N VAL A 301 -12.31 1.96 -25.85
CA VAL A 301 -11.34 2.81 -25.15
C VAL A 301 -11.76 4.28 -25.35
N ARG A 302 -12.08 4.97 -24.25
CA ARG A 302 -12.39 6.41 -24.28
C ARG A 302 -11.12 7.25 -24.33
N TRP A 303 -10.12 6.89 -23.51
CA TRP A 303 -8.84 7.60 -23.46
C TRP A 303 -7.75 6.73 -22.86
N THR A 304 -6.50 7.09 -23.16
CA THR A 304 -5.29 6.50 -22.60
C THR A 304 -4.33 7.60 -22.18
N GLN A 305 -3.77 7.51 -20.98
CA GLN A 305 -2.84 8.48 -20.41
C GLN A 305 -1.53 7.80 -19.98
N PRO A 306 -0.35 8.43 -20.17
CA PRO A 306 0.95 7.87 -19.79
C PRO A 306 1.24 8.10 -18.29
N VAL A 307 0.30 7.69 -17.43
CA VAL A 307 0.37 7.83 -15.97
C VAL A 307 -0.10 6.54 -15.31
N ALA A 308 0.31 6.33 -14.07
CA ALA A 308 -0.24 5.29 -13.22
C ALA A 308 -1.25 5.91 -12.26
N LEU A 309 -2.44 5.33 -12.16
CA LEU A 309 -3.35 5.66 -11.07
C LEU A 309 -2.81 5.12 -9.74
N THR A 310 -3.15 5.84 -8.67
CA THR A 310 -2.83 5.47 -7.30
C THR A 310 -4.10 5.39 -6.48
N THR A 311 -4.28 4.27 -5.81
CA THR A 311 -5.16 4.12 -4.65
C THR A 311 -4.54 3.03 -3.81
N TRP A 312 -4.55 3.14 -2.48
CA TRP A 312 -4.00 2.10 -1.63
C TRP A 312 -5.10 1.51 -0.76
N GLU A 313 -6.11 0.85 -1.35
CA GLU A 313 -6.99 0.03 -0.50
C GLU A 313 -6.31 -1.28 -0.09
N HIS A 314 -5.44 -1.90 -0.91
CA HIS A 314 -4.59 -3.02 -0.45
C HIS A 314 -3.28 -3.06 -1.25
N GLY A 315 -2.14 -2.86 -0.59
CA GLY A 315 -0.82 -2.84 -1.21
C GLY A 315 -0.57 -4.02 -2.15
N TYR A 316 -0.18 -3.70 -3.39
CA TYR A 316 0.39 -4.59 -4.41
C TYR A 316 -0.38 -5.88 -4.77
N GLN A 317 -1.55 -6.14 -4.20
CA GLN A 317 -2.40 -7.24 -4.64
C GLN A 317 -3.22 -6.79 -5.84
N GLN A 318 -3.47 -7.71 -6.78
CA GLN A 318 -4.45 -7.54 -7.84
C GLN A 318 -5.81 -7.24 -7.20
N GLY A 319 -6.06 -5.96 -6.95
CA GLY A 319 -7.26 -5.46 -6.32
C GLY A 319 -8.06 -4.75 -7.39
N LYS A 320 -9.23 -5.28 -7.69
CA LYS A 320 -10.28 -4.42 -8.22
C LYS A 320 -10.64 -3.43 -7.12
N THR A 321 -10.59 -2.16 -7.45
CA THR A 321 -11.00 -1.10 -6.53
C THR A 321 -12.19 -0.40 -7.13
N LEU A 322 -13.34 -0.50 -6.47
CA LEU A 322 -14.54 0.23 -6.88
C LEU A 322 -14.33 1.71 -6.58
N ILE A 323 -14.01 2.52 -7.58
CA ILE A 323 -13.91 3.98 -7.43
C ILE A 323 -15.29 4.63 -7.40
N GLY A 324 -16.36 4.01 -7.93
CA GLY A 324 -17.73 4.56 -7.97
C GLY A 324 -17.80 6.08 -8.23
N THR A 325 -17.90 6.89 -7.16
CA THR A 325 -17.96 8.38 -7.12
C THR A 325 -16.63 9.07 -6.74
N GLY A 326 -15.54 8.33 -6.66
CA GLY A 326 -14.23 8.80 -6.20
C GLY A 326 -13.41 9.45 -7.31
N VAL A 327 -12.32 10.09 -6.89
CA VAL A 327 -11.40 10.78 -7.81
C VAL A 327 -10.42 9.80 -8.44
N LEU A 328 -10.30 9.81 -9.77
CA LEU A 328 -9.19 9.17 -10.47
C LEU A 328 -7.93 10.00 -10.21
N ALA A 329 -7.02 9.49 -9.38
CA ALA A 329 -5.83 10.22 -8.98
C ALA A 329 -4.54 9.52 -9.41
N THR A 330 -3.54 10.32 -9.77
CA THR A 330 -2.14 9.89 -9.90
C THR A 330 -1.28 10.65 -8.90
N ILE A 331 -0.14 10.09 -8.52
CA ILE A 331 0.85 10.74 -7.65
C ILE A 331 2.18 10.79 -8.41
N THR A 332 2.85 11.94 -8.32
CA THR A 332 4.17 12.11 -8.90
C THR A 332 5.19 11.15 -8.29
N PRO A 333 6.27 10.77 -9.00
CA PRO A 333 7.27 9.83 -8.48
C PRO A 333 7.93 10.24 -7.15
N ASP A 334 8.01 11.54 -6.85
CA ASP A 334 8.50 12.07 -5.58
C ASP A 334 7.45 12.07 -4.45
N ALA A 335 6.26 11.57 -4.74
CA ALA A 335 5.11 11.51 -3.86
C ALA A 335 4.64 12.88 -3.31
N ARG A 336 4.97 14.00 -3.96
CA ARG A 336 4.62 15.33 -3.44
C ARG A 336 3.39 15.96 -4.04
N ILE A 337 3.00 15.50 -5.23
CA ILE A 337 1.87 16.05 -5.96
C ILE A 337 0.92 14.89 -6.25
N MET A 338 -0.30 15.02 -5.76
CA MET A 338 -1.42 14.23 -6.24
C MET A 338 -2.16 15.04 -7.30
N ARG A 339 -2.55 14.39 -8.38
CA ARG A 339 -3.23 15.01 -9.52
C ARG A 339 -4.50 14.23 -9.83
N ALA A 340 -5.62 14.92 -9.86
CA ALA A 340 -6.88 14.36 -10.30
C ALA A 340 -6.99 14.38 -11.81
N LEU A 341 -7.64 13.35 -12.36
CA LEU A 341 -7.91 13.19 -13.77
C LEU A 341 -9.40 13.24 -14.02
N SER A 342 -9.78 13.90 -15.12
CA SER A 342 -11.13 13.92 -15.63
C SER A 342 -11.53 12.52 -16.10
N PRO A 343 -12.66 11.97 -15.65
CA PRO A 343 -13.16 10.70 -16.19
C PRO A 343 -13.56 10.81 -17.67
N THR A 344 -13.84 12.02 -18.17
CA THR A 344 -14.27 12.23 -19.56
C THR A 344 -13.14 12.00 -20.57
N ASP A 345 -11.94 12.50 -20.31
CA ASP A 345 -10.82 12.53 -21.26
C ASP A 345 -9.45 12.21 -20.66
N GLY A 346 -9.39 11.91 -19.36
CA GLY A 346 -8.17 11.64 -18.62
C GLY A 346 -7.30 12.87 -18.40
N THR A 347 -7.75 14.07 -18.76
CA THR A 347 -6.96 15.29 -18.58
C THR A 347 -6.87 15.69 -17.10
N PRO A 348 -5.75 16.29 -16.66
CA PRO A 348 -5.63 16.78 -15.29
C PRO A 348 -6.66 17.86 -14.97
N THR A 349 -7.40 17.71 -13.88
CA THR A 349 -8.40 18.71 -13.43
C THR A 349 -7.85 19.64 -12.35
N TRP A 350 -7.13 19.09 -11.37
CA TRP A 350 -6.50 19.85 -10.30
C TRP A 350 -5.32 19.08 -9.69
N ASP A 351 -4.45 19.82 -8.98
CA ASP A 351 -3.29 19.29 -8.26
C ASP A 351 -3.40 19.60 -6.77
N TYR A 352 -3.04 18.63 -5.93
CA TYR A 352 -2.83 18.79 -4.50
C TYR A 352 -1.35 18.59 -4.16
N ARG A 353 -0.75 19.52 -3.41
CA ARG A 353 0.68 19.53 -3.10
C ARG A 353 0.95 19.50 -1.61
N VAL A 354 1.91 18.68 -1.19
CA VAL A 354 2.43 18.66 0.19
C VAL A 354 3.78 19.37 0.28
N GLY A 355 4.19 19.71 1.50
CA GLY A 355 5.47 20.38 1.75
C GLY A 355 6.68 19.54 1.32
N SER A 356 7.83 20.18 1.10
CA SER A 356 9.05 19.50 0.64
C SER A 356 9.54 18.40 1.60
N GLU A 357 9.31 18.55 2.90
CA GLU A 357 9.68 17.54 3.90
C GLU A 357 8.63 16.44 4.05
N CYS A 358 7.62 16.41 3.18
CA CYS A 358 6.49 15.51 3.25
C CYS A 358 6.34 14.69 1.96
N ALA A 359 5.64 13.57 2.09
CA ALA A 359 5.25 12.70 1.00
C ALA A 359 3.80 12.24 1.24
N ILE A 360 3.05 12.13 0.15
CA ILE A 360 1.74 11.49 0.11
C ILE A 360 2.00 10.00 0.19
N VAL A 361 1.55 9.39 1.27
CA VAL A 361 1.78 7.97 1.55
C VAL A 361 0.54 7.13 1.24
N HIS A 362 -0.64 7.75 1.17
CA HIS A 362 -1.89 7.06 0.91
C HIS A 362 -2.95 8.04 0.39
N VAL A 363 -3.83 7.55 -0.48
CA VAL A 363 -5.02 8.25 -0.97
C VAL A 363 -6.20 7.31 -0.87
N GLU A 364 -7.22 7.75 -0.15
CA GLU A 364 -8.55 7.15 -0.12
C GLU A 364 -9.45 8.07 -0.95
N SER A 365 -9.91 7.62 -2.11
CA SER A 365 -10.80 8.40 -2.98
C SER A 365 -12.25 8.35 -2.52
N ARG A 366 -12.53 7.44 -1.58
CA ARG A 366 -13.82 7.26 -0.94
C ARG A 366 -13.62 7.11 0.55
N PRO A 367 -14.67 7.39 1.31
CA PRO A 367 -15.86 8.16 0.90
C PRO A 367 -15.62 9.61 0.49
N MET A 368 -14.66 10.20 1.18
CA MET A 368 -14.16 11.52 0.98
C MET A 368 -12.79 11.32 0.39
N LEU A 369 -12.35 12.31 -0.38
CA LEU A 369 -10.97 12.34 -0.82
C LEU A 369 -10.07 12.61 0.40
N SER A 370 -9.54 11.54 0.99
CA SER A 370 -8.56 11.58 2.06
C SER A 370 -7.16 11.33 1.50
N VAL A 371 -6.21 12.14 1.94
CA VAL A 371 -4.80 12.03 1.58
C VAL A 371 -3.99 11.94 2.86
N MET A 372 -3.36 10.80 3.10
CA MET A 372 -2.44 10.66 4.21
C MET A 372 -1.05 11.13 3.79
N VAL A 373 -0.46 11.96 4.63
CA VAL A 373 0.80 12.65 4.40
C VAL A 373 1.76 12.32 5.53
N GLY A 374 2.89 11.69 5.19
CA GLY A 374 3.99 11.48 6.11
C GLY A 374 5.03 12.57 5.94
N CYS A 375 5.48 13.20 7.04
CA CYS A 375 6.54 14.21 6.98
C CYS A 375 7.74 13.80 7.83
N ALA A 376 8.95 14.18 7.43
CA ALA A 376 10.15 13.88 8.19
C ALA A 376 10.05 14.36 9.65
N GLY A 377 10.20 13.45 10.60
CA GLY A 377 10.13 13.75 12.04
C GLY A 377 8.73 14.03 12.59
N ARG A 378 7.68 13.88 11.78
CA ARG A 378 6.27 13.99 12.19
C ARG A 378 5.55 12.69 11.79
N GLY A 379 4.60 12.23 12.58
CA GLY A 379 3.80 11.06 12.22
C GLY A 379 3.03 11.26 10.90
N VAL A 380 2.27 10.24 10.50
CA VAL A 380 1.35 10.36 9.36
C VAL A 380 0.15 11.19 9.79
N VAL A 381 -0.22 12.17 8.97
CA VAL A 381 -1.42 12.99 9.15
C VAL A 381 -2.37 12.83 7.97
N GLU A 382 -3.67 12.96 8.21
CA GLU A 382 -4.69 12.95 7.16
C GLU A 382 -5.13 14.36 6.81
N HIS A 383 -5.21 14.57 5.51
CA HIS A 383 -5.76 15.74 4.86
C HIS A 383 -7.00 15.33 4.11
N ILE A 384 -8.12 15.96 4.44
CA ILE A 384 -9.39 15.78 3.74
C ILE A 384 -9.50 16.88 2.70
N LEU A 385 -9.69 16.47 1.45
CA LEU A 385 -9.77 17.34 0.30
C LEU A 385 -11.19 17.35 -0.27
N ASP A 386 -11.54 18.47 -0.87
CA ASP A 386 -12.71 18.60 -1.73
C ASP A 386 -12.42 17.85 -3.05
N PRO A 387 -13.24 16.86 -3.45
CA PRO A 387 -12.96 16.02 -4.61
C PRO A 387 -13.04 16.76 -5.95
N ASP A 388 -13.80 17.86 -6.02
CA ASP A 388 -14.00 18.62 -7.27
C ASP A 388 -12.89 19.65 -7.49
N THR A 389 -12.29 20.16 -6.41
CA THR A 389 -11.33 21.27 -6.46
C THR A 389 -9.94 20.93 -5.91
N GLY A 390 -9.79 19.80 -5.21
CA GLY A 390 -8.55 19.41 -4.53
C GLY A 390 -8.20 20.29 -3.32
N ARG A 391 -9.09 21.19 -2.90
CA ARG A 391 -8.83 22.12 -1.80
C ARG A 391 -8.90 21.40 -0.46
N LEU A 392 -7.99 21.75 0.45
CA LEU A 392 -8.01 21.23 1.82
C LEU A 392 -9.28 21.71 2.54
N VAL A 393 -10.16 20.77 2.88
CA VAL A 393 -11.38 20.98 3.66
C VAL A 393 -11.08 20.84 5.15
N ALA A 394 -10.21 19.88 5.53
CA ALA A 394 -9.79 19.69 6.91
C ALA A 394 -8.44 18.97 7.03
N GLY A 395 -7.68 19.27 8.09
CA GLY A 395 -6.39 18.64 8.40
C GLY A 395 -5.41 19.63 9.05
N PRO A 396 -4.26 19.17 9.59
CA PRO A 396 -3.81 17.77 9.70
C PRO A 396 -4.44 17.02 10.88
N LEU A 397 -5.06 15.87 10.61
CA LEU A 397 -5.57 14.96 11.64
C LEU A 397 -4.54 13.85 11.90
N SER A 398 -4.26 13.53 13.16
CA SER A 398 -3.45 12.34 13.47
C SER A 398 -4.30 11.09 13.20
N VAL A 399 -3.84 10.20 12.32
CA VAL A 399 -4.58 9.00 11.96
C VAL A 399 -3.98 7.77 12.61
N ASP A 400 -4.83 6.88 13.10
CA ASP A 400 -4.53 5.46 13.23
C ASP A 400 -5.36 4.73 12.16
N THR A 401 -4.69 4.03 11.25
CA THR A 401 -5.16 3.71 9.88
C THR A 401 -6.22 2.60 9.76
N GLN A 402 -6.99 2.33 10.82
CA GLN A 402 -7.85 1.13 10.89
C GLN A 402 -9.24 1.33 11.53
N ASP A 403 -9.80 2.55 11.58
CA ASP A 403 -11.14 2.74 12.17
C ASP A 403 -12.27 2.36 11.19
N SER A 404 -12.87 1.19 11.42
CA SER A 404 -14.08 0.74 10.70
C SER A 404 -15.25 1.74 10.76
N ALA A 405 -15.34 2.57 11.81
CA ALA A 405 -16.40 3.57 11.92
C ALA A 405 -16.25 4.71 10.90
N SER A 406 -15.01 5.09 10.58
CA SER A 406 -14.72 6.08 9.53
C SER A 406 -15.16 5.57 8.16
N ARG A 407 -15.01 4.26 7.90
CA ARG A 407 -15.51 3.61 6.66
C ARG A 407 -17.03 3.49 6.62
N ALA A 408 -17.71 3.45 7.75
CA ALA A 408 -19.17 3.35 7.79
C ALA A 408 -19.84 4.71 7.58
N LEU A 409 -19.29 5.78 8.19
CA LEU A 409 -19.74 7.18 8.02
C LEU A 409 -19.47 7.76 6.65
N ALA A 410 -18.96 6.91 5.79
CA ALA A 410 -18.25 7.31 4.62
C ALA A 410 -19.11 8.21 3.75
N PRO A 411 -20.28 7.79 3.26
CA PRO A 411 -21.13 8.63 2.41
C PRO A 411 -21.50 10.02 2.96
N VAL A 412 -21.25 10.31 4.24
CA VAL A 412 -21.54 11.60 4.90
C VAL A 412 -20.36 12.17 5.68
N GLY A 413 -19.14 11.79 5.31
CA GLY A 413 -17.90 12.21 6.00
C GLY A 413 -17.64 13.72 5.96
N ASP A 414 -18.24 14.43 5.00
CA ASP A 414 -18.16 15.89 4.86
C ASP A 414 -18.68 16.62 6.10
N ARG A 415 -19.70 16.04 6.72
CA ARG A 415 -20.36 16.60 7.90
C ARG A 415 -20.16 15.76 9.15
N PHE A 416 -20.03 14.45 9.06
CA PHE A 416 -20.00 13.57 10.23
C PHE A 416 -18.68 12.84 10.36
N ARG A 417 -18.16 12.76 11.59
CA ARG A 417 -16.88 12.09 11.87
C ARG A 417 -16.95 11.19 13.08
N ALA A 418 -16.25 10.07 12.98
CA ALA A 418 -16.02 9.19 14.10
C ALA A 418 -15.09 9.88 15.12
N THR A 419 -15.40 9.82 16.41
CA THR A 419 -14.50 10.35 17.44
C THR A 419 -13.55 9.27 17.92
N ALA A 420 -12.25 9.43 17.68
CA ALA A 420 -11.24 8.49 18.17
C ALA A 420 -11.35 8.29 19.69
N ALA A 421 -11.30 7.03 20.16
CA ALA A 421 -11.09 6.77 21.57
C ALA A 421 -9.63 7.07 21.93
N THR A 422 -9.40 7.91 22.95
CA THR A 422 -8.07 8.32 23.42
C THR A 422 -7.32 7.24 24.22
N THR A 423 -7.79 5.99 24.22
CA THR A 423 -7.22 4.94 25.07
C THR A 423 -6.08 4.22 24.34
N GLY A 424 -4.85 4.64 24.61
CA GLY A 424 -3.64 4.38 23.82
C GLY A 424 -3.12 2.95 23.67
N ARG A 425 -3.96 1.89 23.69
CA ARG A 425 -3.56 0.53 23.27
C ARG A 425 -4.75 -0.26 22.71
N ALA A 426 -4.54 -0.80 21.50
CA ALA A 426 -5.39 -1.75 20.75
C ALA A 426 -6.64 -1.15 20.09
N PHE A 427 -6.70 -1.26 18.75
CA PHE A 427 -7.84 -1.02 17.86
C PHE A 427 -8.78 0.09 18.35
N ASN A 428 -8.44 1.33 18.00
CA ASN A 428 -9.21 2.52 18.36
C ASN A 428 -10.59 2.46 17.70
N TYR A 429 -11.53 1.82 18.37
CA TYR A 429 -12.94 1.94 18.05
C TYR A 429 -13.38 3.37 18.35
N ALA A 430 -14.13 4.00 17.44
CA ALA A 430 -14.71 5.29 17.74
C ALA A 430 -15.59 5.27 19.01
N SER A 431 -15.61 6.40 19.71
CA SER A 431 -16.38 6.66 20.94
C SER A 431 -17.76 7.29 20.64
N GLY A 432 -17.97 7.69 19.40
CA GLY A 432 -19.20 8.32 18.91
C GLY A 432 -19.01 8.90 17.52
N VAL A 433 -20.02 9.65 17.10
CA VAL A 433 -20.06 10.41 15.86
C VAL A 433 -20.32 11.87 16.22
N ILE A 434 -19.50 12.78 15.68
CA ILE A 434 -19.68 14.23 15.80
C ILE A 434 -20.13 14.83 14.48
N ASP A 435 -21.02 15.81 14.56
CA ASP A 435 -21.30 16.73 13.47
C ASP A 435 -20.20 17.81 13.48
N THR A 436 -19.38 17.85 12.44
CA THR A 436 -18.21 18.74 12.32
C THR A 436 -18.60 20.19 12.18
N ARG A 437 -19.80 20.49 11.66
CA ARG A 437 -20.31 21.85 11.50
C ARG A 437 -20.73 22.44 12.84
N THR A 438 -21.33 21.63 13.71
CA THR A 438 -21.85 22.08 15.00
C THR A 438 -20.92 21.76 16.18
N GLY A 439 -19.96 20.85 15.99
CA GLY A 439 -19.12 20.29 17.05
C GLY A 439 -19.87 19.38 18.03
N ARG A 440 -21.15 19.07 17.79
CA ARG A 440 -21.97 18.27 18.70
C ARG A 440 -21.83 16.79 18.40
N THR A 441 -21.76 15.97 19.45
CA THR A 441 -21.90 14.51 19.33
C THR A 441 -23.35 14.17 18.98
N VAL A 442 -23.55 13.53 17.83
CA VAL A 442 -24.87 13.14 17.31
C VAL A 442 -25.17 11.65 17.54
N ALA A 443 -24.15 10.82 17.69
CA ALA A 443 -24.29 9.44 18.15
C ALA A 443 -23.16 9.12 19.14
N ARG A 444 -23.45 8.34 20.18
CA ARG A 444 -22.47 8.00 21.21
C ARG A 444 -22.44 6.50 21.43
N ARG A 445 -21.25 5.95 21.62
CA ARG A 445 -21.08 4.56 22.05
C ARG A 445 -21.69 4.39 23.43
N SER A 446 -22.61 3.44 23.59
CA SER A 446 -23.22 3.11 24.87
C SER A 446 -22.66 1.80 25.41
N GLY A 447 -21.44 1.82 25.96
CA GLY A 447 -20.88 0.67 26.69
C GLY A 447 -19.57 0.09 26.13
N ALA A 448 -19.04 -0.90 26.86
CA ALA A 448 -17.72 -1.49 26.61
C ALA A 448 -17.67 -2.44 25.39
N ASP A 449 -18.81 -2.92 24.91
CA ASP A 449 -18.94 -3.99 23.89
C ASP A 449 -18.89 -3.51 22.43
N GLY A 450 -18.84 -2.20 22.17
CA GLY A 450 -18.81 -1.65 20.81
C GLY A 450 -20.19 -1.35 20.23
N SER A 451 -21.23 -1.37 21.06
CA SER A 451 -22.58 -0.96 20.69
C SER A 451 -22.68 0.55 20.42
N GLY A 452 -23.43 0.91 19.37
CA GLY A 452 -23.63 2.29 18.94
C GLY A 452 -22.64 2.80 17.90
N MET A 453 -21.98 1.90 17.15
CA MET A 453 -21.19 2.28 15.97
C MET A 453 -21.98 2.08 14.68
N PRO A 454 -21.85 2.99 13.70
CA PRO A 454 -22.39 2.77 12.36
C PRO A 454 -21.67 1.59 11.73
N LEU A 455 -22.44 0.64 11.18
CA LEU A 455 -21.94 -0.42 10.32
C LEU A 455 -21.80 0.09 8.88
N THR A 456 -22.75 0.92 8.47
CA THR A 456 -22.82 1.53 7.14
C THR A 456 -23.82 2.69 7.22
N CYS A 457 -23.66 3.69 6.35
CA CYS A 457 -24.56 4.83 6.22
C CYS A 457 -24.84 5.09 4.73
N ASP A 458 -25.95 5.78 4.43
CA ASP A 458 -26.20 6.33 3.10
C ASP A 458 -25.85 7.82 3.02
N ALA A 459 -25.96 8.41 1.81
CA ALA A 459 -25.66 9.82 1.58
C ALA A 459 -26.62 10.81 2.29
N THR A 460 -27.76 10.34 2.83
CA THR A 460 -28.69 11.16 3.61
C THR A 460 -28.33 11.23 5.10
N ALA A 461 -27.23 10.57 5.48
CA ALA A 461 -26.75 10.40 6.85
C ALA A 461 -27.66 9.51 7.71
N ASP A 462 -28.43 8.63 7.09
CA ASP A 462 -29.06 7.53 7.79
C ASP A 462 -28.06 6.40 7.91
N CYS A 463 -27.90 5.89 9.12
CA CYS A 463 -26.90 4.89 9.45
C CYS A 463 -27.54 3.67 10.08
N LEU A 464 -27.09 2.49 9.65
CA LEU A 464 -27.41 1.22 10.28
C LEU A 464 -26.40 0.98 11.39
N MET A 465 -26.87 1.08 12.63
CA MET A 465 -26.09 0.96 13.85
C MET A 465 -26.24 -0.44 14.43
N ARG A 466 -25.18 -0.98 15.02
CA ARG A 466 -25.26 -2.20 15.84
C ARG A 466 -25.45 -1.83 17.30
N THR A 467 -26.51 -2.34 17.92
CA THR A 467 -26.83 -2.12 19.34
C THR A 467 -26.30 -3.25 20.23
N THR A 468 -26.34 -3.02 21.55
CA THR A 468 -25.97 -4.00 22.57
C THR A 468 -26.84 -5.26 22.41
N GLY A 469 -26.22 -6.43 22.26
CA GLY A 469 -26.93 -7.69 22.03
C GLY A 469 -27.18 -8.05 20.55
N GLY A 470 -26.52 -7.37 19.61
CA GLY A 470 -26.46 -7.78 18.19
C GLY A 470 -27.64 -7.34 17.31
N ARG A 471 -28.62 -6.63 17.88
CA ARG A 471 -29.75 -6.04 17.13
C ARG A 471 -29.31 -4.80 16.36
N GLY A 472 -29.98 -4.51 15.25
CA GLY A 472 -29.75 -3.29 14.47
C GLY A 472 -30.67 -2.15 14.87
N GLU A 473 -30.25 -0.93 14.57
CA GLU A 473 -31.08 0.28 14.66
C GLU A 473 -30.73 1.22 13.51
N LEU A 474 -31.73 1.80 12.87
CA LEU A 474 -31.53 2.87 11.89
C LEU A 474 -31.59 4.20 12.60
N VAL A 475 -30.50 4.96 12.50
CA VAL A 475 -30.32 6.24 13.17
C VAL A 475 -30.02 7.31 12.13
N SER A 476 -30.80 8.38 12.16
CA SER A 476 -30.51 9.56 11.35
C SER A 476 -29.54 10.48 12.08
N LEU A 477 -28.33 10.67 11.54
CA LEU A 477 -27.34 11.56 12.14
C LEU A 477 -27.73 13.04 12.02
N THR A 478 -28.62 13.37 11.09
CA THR A 478 -29.19 14.72 10.93
C THR A 478 -30.41 14.96 11.81
N GLY A 479 -30.96 13.91 12.44
CA GLY A 479 -32.22 13.95 13.18
C GLY A 479 -33.46 14.02 12.29
N ALA A 480 -33.37 13.57 11.03
CA ALA A 480 -34.50 13.58 10.10
C ALA A 480 -35.66 12.65 10.56
N HIS A 481 -35.34 11.61 11.32
CA HIS A 481 -36.32 10.70 11.92
C HIS A 481 -35.85 10.19 13.29
N PRO A 482 -36.76 9.76 14.19
CA PRO A 482 -36.37 9.07 15.41
C PRO A 482 -35.70 7.72 15.10
N PRO A 483 -34.89 7.16 16.02
CA PRO A 483 -34.29 5.84 15.80
C PRO A 483 -35.33 4.75 15.54
N ILE A 484 -35.06 3.86 14.58
CA ILE A 484 -35.96 2.80 14.14
C ILE A 484 -35.31 1.44 14.42
N ALA A 485 -35.93 0.64 15.28
CA ALA A 485 -35.41 -0.68 15.61
C ALA A 485 -35.46 -1.62 14.38
N VAL A 486 -34.33 -2.26 14.06
CA VAL A 486 -34.25 -3.28 13.02
C VAL A 486 -34.38 -4.64 13.68
N ASN A 487 -35.50 -5.31 13.43
CA ASN A 487 -35.83 -6.59 14.06
C ASN A 487 -35.10 -7.79 13.39
N ALA A 488 -33.77 -7.69 13.29
CA ALA A 488 -32.88 -8.75 12.81
C ALA A 488 -32.11 -9.33 14.01
N SER A 489 -32.00 -10.67 14.06
CA SER A 489 -31.29 -11.38 15.14
C SER A 489 -29.79 -11.11 15.15
N THR A 490 -29.22 -10.83 13.98
CA THR A 490 -27.81 -10.50 13.76
C THR A 490 -27.71 -9.55 12.58
N VAL A 491 -26.94 -8.47 12.75
CA VAL A 491 -26.66 -7.51 11.66
C VAL A 491 -25.18 -7.59 11.31
N ASN A 492 -24.87 -8.35 10.26
CA ASN A 492 -23.56 -8.33 9.60
C ASN A 492 -23.69 -7.61 8.25
N ALA A 493 -23.92 -6.30 8.32
CA ALA A 493 -24.32 -5.46 7.21
C ALA A 493 -23.19 -4.56 6.69
N GLU A 494 -21.93 -4.96 6.86
CA GLU A 494 -20.76 -4.19 6.41
C GLU A 494 -20.78 -3.88 4.90
N ARG A 495 -21.52 -4.66 4.12
CA ARG A 495 -21.71 -4.50 2.68
C ARG A 495 -23.16 -4.31 2.29
N ALA A 496 -23.93 -3.61 3.12
CA ALA A 496 -25.32 -3.36 2.78
C ALA A 496 -25.43 -2.41 1.58
N ILE A 497 -26.39 -2.71 0.72
CA ILE A 497 -26.87 -1.81 -0.31
C ILE A 497 -27.96 -0.93 0.31
N TRP A 498 -27.78 0.37 0.19
CA TRP A 498 -28.79 1.37 0.51
C TRP A 498 -29.59 1.72 -0.73
N LEU A 499 -30.88 1.41 -0.72
CA LEU A 499 -31.86 1.95 -1.65
C LEU A 499 -32.65 3.07 -0.96
N ALA A 500 -33.46 3.79 -1.72
CA ALA A 500 -34.27 4.89 -1.20
C ALA A 500 -35.20 4.43 -0.06
N ASP A 501 -35.84 3.27 -0.21
CA ASP A 501 -36.85 2.80 0.75
C ASP A 501 -36.40 1.55 1.53
N GLN A 502 -35.28 0.93 1.13
CA GLN A 502 -34.83 -0.35 1.65
C GLN A 502 -33.32 -0.41 1.89
N ILE A 503 -32.91 -1.33 2.75
CA ILE A 503 -31.52 -1.72 2.95
C ILE A 503 -31.41 -3.22 2.74
N LEU A 504 -30.41 -3.66 1.99
CA LEU A 504 -30.25 -5.05 1.61
C LEU A 504 -28.85 -5.55 1.95
N TRP A 505 -28.74 -6.75 2.49
CA TRP A 505 -27.47 -7.46 2.61
C TRP A 505 -27.68 -8.96 2.58
N VAL A 506 -26.60 -9.73 2.40
CA VAL A 506 -26.63 -11.18 2.53
C VAL A 506 -26.04 -11.56 3.89
N ASP A 507 -26.85 -12.19 4.73
CA ASP A 507 -26.46 -12.63 6.08
C ASP A 507 -25.72 -13.97 6.04
N ASP A 508 -24.54 -14.00 6.67
CA ASP A 508 -23.53 -15.05 6.86
C ASP A 508 -23.39 -16.13 5.75
N VAL A 509 -22.12 -16.41 5.39
CA VAL A 509 -21.68 -17.37 4.35
C VAL A 509 -22.27 -18.77 4.54
N LYS A 510 -22.67 -19.12 5.77
CA LYS A 510 -23.24 -20.44 6.10
C LYS A 510 -24.74 -20.54 5.88
N THR A 511 -25.50 -19.46 6.01
CA THR A 511 -26.97 -19.48 5.95
C THR A 511 -27.54 -18.91 4.67
N GLY A 512 -26.83 -18.00 3.99
CA GLY A 512 -27.24 -17.46 2.69
C GLY A 512 -28.66 -16.89 2.72
N ARG A 513 -28.87 -15.75 3.36
CA ARG A 513 -30.18 -15.10 3.40
C ARG A 513 -30.07 -13.67 2.94
N LEU A 514 -30.84 -13.31 1.91
CA LEU A 514 -31.04 -11.91 1.56
C LEU A 514 -31.93 -11.32 2.64
N VAL A 515 -31.37 -10.39 3.40
CA VAL A 515 -32.09 -9.61 4.38
C VAL A 515 -32.47 -8.29 3.73
N VAL A 516 -33.76 -7.96 3.78
CA VAL A 516 -34.31 -6.70 3.30
C VAL A 516 -35.00 -6.00 4.45
N VAL A 517 -34.55 -4.78 4.73
CA VAL A 517 -35.11 -3.92 5.78
C VAL A 517 -35.85 -2.76 5.13
N ASP A 518 -37.11 -2.57 5.50
CA ASP A 518 -37.85 -1.36 5.15
C ASP A 518 -37.35 -0.19 6.02
N ARG A 519 -36.86 0.87 5.39
CA ARG A 519 -36.22 1.99 6.08
C ARG A 519 -37.16 2.78 6.99
N THR A 520 -38.46 2.78 6.69
CA THR A 520 -39.46 3.57 7.42
C THR A 520 -39.93 2.85 8.68
N SER A 521 -40.10 1.52 8.59
CA SER A 521 -40.66 0.72 9.68
C SER A 521 -39.64 -0.12 10.45
N GLY A 522 -38.45 -0.34 9.89
CA GLY A 522 -37.47 -1.31 10.41
C GLY A 522 -37.89 -2.76 10.24
N ALA A 523 -38.99 -3.02 9.52
CA ALA A 523 -39.50 -4.35 9.26
C ALA A 523 -38.49 -5.15 8.42
N VAL A 524 -38.19 -6.35 8.88
CA VAL A 524 -37.19 -7.23 8.26
C VAL A 524 -37.90 -8.35 7.53
N THR A 525 -37.57 -8.53 6.26
CA THR A 525 -37.95 -9.73 5.50
C THR A 525 -36.70 -10.45 5.04
N THR A 526 -36.73 -11.78 5.07
CA THR A 526 -35.59 -12.60 4.65
C THR A 526 -36.02 -13.61 3.61
N THR A 527 -35.22 -13.78 2.57
CA THR A 527 -35.40 -14.83 1.54
C THR A 527 -34.12 -15.68 1.47
N PRO A 528 -34.22 -17.01 1.39
CA PRO A 528 -33.05 -17.86 1.15
C PRO A 528 -32.40 -17.53 -0.19
N VAL A 529 -31.08 -17.34 -0.18
CA VAL A 529 -30.27 -17.07 -1.35
C VAL A 529 -28.90 -17.73 -1.22
N PRO A 530 -28.17 -17.91 -2.31
CA PRO A 530 -26.76 -18.24 -2.23
C PRO A 530 -25.94 -17.23 -1.43
N ALA A 531 -24.84 -17.69 -0.83
CA ALA A 531 -23.82 -16.77 -0.36
C ALA A 531 -23.20 -16.04 -1.57
N GLY A 532 -23.17 -14.71 -1.53
CA GLY A 532 -22.67 -13.91 -2.64
C GLY A 532 -22.60 -12.42 -2.31
N SER A 533 -22.03 -11.66 -3.24
CA SER A 533 -21.98 -10.20 -3.17
C SER A 533 -23.19 -9.62 -3.91
N LEU A 534 -23.85 -8.62 -3.31
CA LEU A 534 -24.92 -7.89 -3.99
C LEU A 534 -24.34 -6.75 -4.82
N ALA A 535 -25.00 -6.43 -5.93
CA ALA A 535 -24.65 -5.32 -6.80
C ALA A 535 -25.92 -4.57 -7.24
N VAL A 536 -25.89 -3.23 -7.25
CA VAL A 536 -26.99 -2.42 -7.79
C VAL A 536 -26.71 -2.10 -9.25
N VAL A 537 -27.69 -2.31 -10.11
CA VAL A 537 -27.68 -1.92 -11.52
C VAL A 537 -28.98 -1.18 -11.86
N PRO A 538 -29.05 -0.46 -12.99
CA PRO A 538 -30.29 0.01 -13.59
C PRO A 538 -31.44 -1.01 -13.46
N GLY A 539 -32.53 -0.60 -12.79
CA GLY A 539 -33.74 -1.40 -12.64
C GLY A 539 -33.69 -2.62 -11.71
N ALA A 540 -32.53 -3.03 -11.17
CA ALA A 540 -32.45 -4.26 -10.37
C ALA A 540 -31.33 -4.28 -9.33
N VAL A 541 -31.45 -5.21 -8.38
CA VAL A 541 -30.32 -5.66 -7.54
C VAL A 541 -29.94 -7.07 -7.96
N LEU A 542 -28.65 -7.32 -8.11
CA LEU A 542 -28.11 -8.60 -8.53
C LEU A 542 -27.45 -9.32 -7.36
N LEU A 543 -27.53 -10.64 -7.38
CA LEU A 543 -26.75 -11.54 -6.56
C LEU A 543 -26.20 -12.67 -7.42
N ARG A 544 -24.89 -12.86 -7.44
CA ARG A 544 -24.27 -13.93 -8.23
C ARG A 544 -23.84 -15.11 -7.35
N GLU A 545 -24.10 -16.31 -7.86
CA GLU A 545 -23.59 -17.59 -7.35
C GLU A 545 -23.04 -18.42 -8.51
N GLY A 546 -21.71 -18.54 -8.60
CA GLY A 546 -21.09 -19.31 -9.68
C GLY A 546 -21.46 -18.76 -11.06
N THR A 547 -22.13 -19.58 -11.87
CA THR A 547 -22.68 -19.22 -13.18
C THR A 547 -24.13 -18.74 -13.12
N THR A 548 -24.74 -18.65 -11.94
CA THR A 548 -26.12 -18.20 -11.77
C THR A 548 -26.14 -16.76 -11.29
N LEU A 549 -26.89 -15.91 -11.98
CA LEU A 549 -27.21 -14.55 -11.56
C LEU A 549 -28.67 -14.51 -11.10
N LEU A 550 -28.92 -14.02 -9.90
CA LEU A 550 -30.25 -13.75 -9.37
C LEU A 550 -30.53 -12.26 -9.50
N ARG A 551 -31.54 -11.90 -10.29
CA ARG A 551 -31.98 -10.52 -10.54
C ARG A 551 -33.24 -10.23 -9.72
N PHE A 552 -33.14 -9.33 -8.77
CA PHE A 552 -34.26 -8.85 -7.96
C PHE A 552 -34.80 -7.58 -8.60
N GLU A 553 -35.95 -7.70 -9.27
CA GLU A 553 -36.56 -6.58 -10.01
C GLU A 553 -36.90 -5.43 -9.09
N GLY A 554 -36.51 -4.25 -9.55
CA GLY A 554 -36.74 -2.96 -8.93
C GLY A 554 -38.10 -2.37 -9.22
N LYS A 555 -38.57 -1.55 -8.29
CA LYS A 555 -39.55 -0.49 -8.57
C LYS A 555 -38.84 0.85 -8.47
N ALA A 556 -39.01 1.68 -9.48
CA ALA A 556 -38.44 3.02 -9.58
C ALA A 556 -39.07 4.00 -8.57
#